data_AF-W2HKL9-F1
#
_entry.id   AF-W2HKL9-F1
#
_cell.length_a   1.000
_cell.length_b   1.000
_cell.length_c   1.000
_cell.angle_alpha   90.00
_cell.angle_beta   90.00
_cell.angle_gamma   90.00
#
_symmetry.space_group_name_H-M   'P 1'
#
loop_
_entity.id
_entity.type
_entity.pdbx_description
1 polymer ?
#
loop_
_entity_poly.entity_id
_entity_poly.type
_entity_poly.pdbx_seq_one_letter_code
_entity_poly.pdbx_strand_id
1 'polypeptide(L)'
;MNNVFFSDAEGRSSSPYSSISVTIDLEGTMNDQVDREAWRTMRASGDLIICPVKALKAIYKARKATATTSPYLCADLSAVLVAKALKETAKAIGVPEDRYSTHSVRIGGATALLSGQASSIAIKPLGRWLSNCYEQYPTHAASFTKTLSRRMTENHGQQSPSNPTREHNYSGAAHHALTRGRSTVKWNTLAP
;
A
#
# COMPACT_ATOMS: atom_id res chain seq x y z
N MET A 1 -2.14 -12.97 23.74
CA MET A 1 -2.14 -12.71 22.29
C MET A 1 -1.73 -14.00 21.62
N ASN A 2 -2.67 -14.70 21.02
CA ASN A 2 -2.39 -16.02 20.43
C ASN A 2 -2.15 -15.92 18.91
N ASN A 3 -2.50 -14.78 18.32
CA ASN A 3 -2.59 -14.55 16.88
C ASN A 3 -1.45 -13.68 16.36
N VAL A 4 -0.35 -13.60 17.10
CA VAL A 4 0.82 -12.79 16.73
C VAL A 4 2.08 -13.42 17.31
N PHE A 5 3.13 -13.55 16.50
CA PHE A 5 4.43 -14.00 16.99
C PHE A 5 5.59 -13.43 16.18
N PHE A 6 6.76 -13.41 16.82
CA PHE A 6 8.03 -13.12 16.20
C PHE A 6 8.63 -14.41 15.64
N SER A 7 9.26 -14.37 14.46
CA SER A 7 9.82 -15.55 13.81
C SER A 7 11.28 -15.40 13.37
N ASP A 8 11.99 -16.53 13.36
CA ASP A 8 13.36 -16.66 12.83
C ASP A 8 13.36 -16.86 11.30
N ALA A 9 14.54 -17.14 10.73
CA ALA A 9 14.70 -17.32 9.29
C ALA A 9 13.94 -18.52 8.72
N GLU A 10 13.68 -19.51 9.58
CA GLU A 10 12.95 -20.73 9.27
C GLU A 10 11.45 -20.59 9.56
N GLY A 11 10.99 -19.41 10.00
CA GLY A 11 9.59 -19.15 10.32
C GLY A 11 9.14 -19.68 11.69
N ARG A 12 10.06 -20.15 12.52
CA ARG A 12 9.77 -20.67 13.86
C ARG A 12 9.63 -19.54 14.86
N SER A 13 8.77 -19.72 15.86
CA SER A 13 8.59 -18.74 16.93
C SER A 13 9.92 -18.44 17.63
N SER A 14 10.18 -17.15 17.86
CA SER A 14 11.46 -16.66 18.38
C SER A 14 11.26 -15.48 19.33
N SER A 15 12.33 -15.11 20.03
CA SER A 15 12.31 -13.92 20.90
C SER A 15 12.26 -12.63 20.06
N PRO A 16 11.69 -11.53 20.59
CA PRO A 16 11.73 -10.24 19.91
C PRO A 16 13.16 -9.74 19.61
N TYR A 17 14.17 -10.17 20.37
CA TYR A 17 15.55 -9.68 20.21
C TYR A 17 16.27 -10.32 19.03
N SER A 18 15.94 -11.58 18.72
CA SER A 18 16.60 -12.39 17.69
C SER A 18 15.75 -12.58 16.42
N SER A 19 14.50 -12.14 16.44
CA SER A 19 13.55 -12.33 15.35
C SER A 19 13.91 -11.53 14.11
N ILE A 20 13.77 -12.15 12.94
CA ILE A 20 13.93 -11.48 11.64
C ILE A 20 12.62 -11.26 10.92
N SER A 21 11.51 -11.81 11.42
CA SER A 21 10.16 -11.58 10.91
C SER A 21 9.12 -11.49 12.01
N VAL A 22 7.95 -11.00 11.62
CA VAL A 22 6.72 -11.06 12.40
C VAL A 22 5.65 -11.74 11.59
N THR A 23 4.82 -12.52 12.28
CA THR A 23 3.68 -13.21 11.70
C THR A 23 2.44 -12.84 12.49
N ILE A 24 1.43 -12.34 11.80
CA ILE A 24 0.15 -11.94 12.38
C ILE A 24 -0.95 -12.79 11.76
N ASP A 25 -1.85 -13.34 12.56
CA ASP A 25 -3.11 -13.86 12.07
C ASP A 25 -4.14 -12.73 12.06
N LEU A 26 -4.86 -12.68 10.96
CA LEU A 26 -5.89 -11.70 10.72
C LEU A 26 -7.21 -12.47 10.69
N GLU A 27 -7.79 -12.68 11.88
CA GLU A 27 -9.08 -13.35 12.03
C GLU A 27 -10.20 -12.50 11.42
N GLY A 28 -10.98 -13.10 10.51
CA GLY A 28 -12.29 -12.62 10.04
C GLY A 28 -12.32 -11.28 9.28
N THR A 29 -12.77 -11.29 8.02
CA THR A 29 -13.35 -10.13 7.31
C THR A 29 -14.31 -10.56 6.18
N MET A 30 -15.24 -9.66 5.80
CA MET A 30 -16.23 -9.76 4.69
C MET A 30 -15.68 -10.22 3.32
N ASN A 31 -14.35 -10.25 3.14
CA ASN A 31 -13.68 -10.63 1.90
C ASN A 31 -12.86 -11.92 2.03
N ASP A 32 -13.07 -12.69 3.10
CA ASP A 32 -12.52 -14.02 3.26
C ASP A 32 -13.25 -14.95 2.28
N GLN A 33 -12.87 -14.90 1.01
CA GLN A 33 -13.24 -15.96 0.09
C GLN A 33 -12.46 -17.22 0.52
N VAL A 34 -13.15 -18.02 1.35
CA VAL A 34 -12.80 -19.37 1.79
C VAL A 34 -11.74 -19.41 2.90
N ASP A 35 -12.18 -19.69 4.14
CA ASP A 35 -11.56 -20.51 5.21
C ASP A 35 -10.02 -20.66 5.27
N ARG A 36 -9.28 -19.64 4.88
CA ARG A 36 -7.83 -19.59 5.07
C ARG A 36 -7.56 -18.59 6.17
N GLU A 37 -7.28 -19.11 7.36
CA GLU A 37 -6.47 -18.41 8.35
C GLU A 37 -5.40 -17.62 7.61
N ALA A 38 -5.48 -16.30 7.71
CA ALA A 38 -4.77 -15.42 6.84
C ALA A 38 -3.55 -14.89 7.57
N TRP A 39 -2.69 -15.83 7.97
CA TRP A 39 -1.36 -15.55 8.47
C TRP A 39 -0.61 -14.67 7.47
N ARG A 40 -0.06 -13.56 7.93
CA ARG A 40 0.79 -12.66 7.16
C ARG A 40 2.12 -12.53 7.84
N THR A 41 3.15 -13.01 7.15
CA THR A 41 4.54 -12.92 7.59
C THR A 41 5.22 -11.78 6.85
N MET A 42 5.87 -10.87 7.59
CA MET A 42 6.76 -9.86 7.02
C MET A 42 8.12 -9.91 7.71
N ARG A 43 9.19 -9.92 6.89
CA ARG A 43 10.57 -9.81 7.38
C ARG A 43 10.91 -8.37 7.75
N ALA A 44 11.92 -8.21 8.60
CA ALA A 44 12.54 -6.94 8.89
C ALA A 44 12.96 -6.26 7.58
N SER A 45 12.53 -5.03 7.38
CA SER A 45 12.90 -4.25 6.18
C SER A 45 14.29 -3.63 6.27
N GLY A 46 14.92 -3.65 7.45
CA GLY A 46 16.12 -2.86 7.76
C GLY A 46 15.83 -1.39 8.07
N ASP A 47 14.63 -0.90 7.73
CA ASP A 47 14.25 0.50 7.93
C ASP A 47 14.15 0.86 9.43
N LEU A 48 14.43 2.13 9.76
CA LEU A 48 14.39 2.61 11.14
C LEU A 48 12.98 2.94 11.61
N ILE A 49 12.08 3.32 10.70
CA ILE A 49 10.77 3.88 10.98
C ILE A 49 9.66 2.89 10.59
N ILE A 50 9.69 2.36 9.37
CA ILE A 50 8.61 1.54 8.79
C ILE A 50 8.93 0.04 8.77
N CYS A 51 9.75 -0.44 9.72
CA CYS A 51 10.07 -1.86 9.84
C CYS A 51 8.99 -2.63 10.62
N PRO A 52 8.42 -3.72 10.08
CA PRO A 52 7.33 -4.47 10.72
C PRO A 52 7.75 -5.10 12.06
N VAL A 53 8.98 -5.59 12.18
CA VAL A 53 9.52 -6.12 13.44
C VAL A 53 9.62 -5.02 14.50
N LYS A 54 10.05 -3.81 14.12
CA LYS A 54 10.11 -2.66 15.04
C LYS A 54 8.71 -2.18 15.42
N ALA A 55 7.78 -2.16 14.46
CA ALA A 55 6.38 -1.79 14.71
C ALA A 55 5.73 -2.72 15.73
N LEU A 56 5.90 -4.05 15.61
CA LEU A 56 5.34 -4.99 16.59
C LEU A 56 5.95 -4.79 17.99
N LYS A 57 7.26 -4.57 18.10
CA LYS A 57 7.92 -4.22 19.37
C LYS A 57 7.33 -2.97 20.00
N ALA A 58 7.06 -1.94 19.19
CA ALA A 58 6.45 -0.70 19.66
C ALA A 58 5.03 -0.94 20.19
N ILE A 59 4.23 -1.75 19.50
CA ILE A 59 2.88 -2.16 19.96
C ILE A 59 2.99 -2.90 21.30
N TYR A 60 3.90 -3.87 21.44
CA TYR A 60 4.11 -4.59 22.70
C TYR A 60 4.51 -3.65 23.86
N LYS A 61 5.40 -2.69 23.60
CA LYS A 61 5.80 -1.68 24.58
C LYS A 61 4.62 -0.80 24.98
N ALA A 62 3.85 -0.31 24.02
CA ALA A 62 2.67 0.51 24.27
C ALA A 62 1.64 -0.25 25.12
N ARG A 63 1.41 -1.52 24.82
CA ARG A 63 0.49 -2.37 25.59
C ARG A 63 0.93 -2.61 27.02
N LYS A 64 2.23 -2.84 27.23
CA LYS A 64 2.78 -2.95 28.58
C LYS A 64 2.59 -1.65 29.36
N ALA A 65 2.79 -0.50 28.70
CA ALA A 65 2.63 0.82 29.32
C ALA A 65 1.16 1.14 29.64
N THR A 66 0.20 0.67 28.84
CA THR A 66 -1.23 0.90 29.07
C THR A 66 -1.92 -0.19 29.89
N ALA A 67 -1.21 -1.26 30.25
CA ALA A 67 -1.74 -2.42 30.97
C ALA A 67 -3.03 -3.00 30.36
N THR A 68 -3.19 -2.91 29.05
CA THR A 68 -4.43 -3.35 28.37
C THR A 68 -4.57 -4.87 28.34
N THR A 69 -5.76 -5.35 28.69
CA THR A 69 -6.14 -6.77 28.70
C THR A 69 -6.85 -7.21 27.41
N SER A 70 -7.06 -6.31 26.45
CA SER A 70 -7.79 -6.61 25.21
C SER A 70 -7.16 -7.77 24.44
N PRO A 71 -7.95 -8.70 23.87
CA PRO A 71 -7.42 -9.85 23.13
C PRO A 71 -6.77 -9.45 21.80
N TYR A 72 -7.16 -8.31 21.22
CA TYR A 72 -6.72 -7.85 19.91
C TYR A 72 -5.33 -7.21 19.93
N LEU A 73 -4.56 -7.34 18.84
CA LEU A 73 -3.20 -6.80 18.73
C LEU A 73 -3.14 -5.31 19.08
N CYS A 74 -4.01 -4.52 18.46
CA CYS A 74 -4.07 -3.07 18.61
C CYS A 74 -5.04 -2.61 19.71
N ALA A 75 -5.34 -3.48 20.69
CA ALA A 75 -6.38 -3.27 21.70
C ALA A 75 -7.75 -2.97 21.05
N ASP A 76 -8.62 -2.24 21.74
CA ASP A 76 -9.98 -1.93 21.26
C ASP A 76 -10.02 -0.60 20.48
N LEU A 77 -9.03 -0.38 19.60
CA LEU A 77 -8.94 0.82 18.79
C LEU A 77 -10.01 0.83 17.68
N SER A 78 -10.89 1.82 17.72
CA SER A 78 -11.87 2.03 16.66
C SER A 78 -11.24 2.70 15.43
N ALA A 79 -11.83 2.44 14.25
CA ALA A 79 -11.43 3.10 13.01
C ALA A 79 -11.51 4.64 13.11
N VAL A 80 -12.45 5.17 13.91
CA VAL A 80 -12.61 6.61 14.15
C VAL A 80 -11.39 7.18 14.89
N LEU A 81 -10.91 6.50 15.93
CA LEU A 81 -9.72 6.94 16.68
C LEU A 81 -8.46 6.87 15.81
N VAL A 82 -8.31 5.81 15.02
CA VAL A 82 -7.19 5.69 14.08
C VAL A 82 -7.25 6.80 13.02
N ALA A 83 -8.42 7.06 12.43
CA ALA A 83 -8.59 8.14 11.47
C ALA A 83 -8.27 9.51 12.08
N LYS A 84 -8.71 9.76 13.31
CA LYS A 84 -8.41 11.00 14.04
C LYS A 84 -6.90 11.18 14.22
N ALA A 85 -6.19 10.15 14.69
CA ALA A 85 -4.73 10.20 14.87
C ALA A 85 -3.98 10.44 13.55
N LEU A 86 -4.43 9.83 12.45
CA LEU A 86 -3.86 10.06 11.12
C LEU A 86 -4.05 11.52 10.67
N LYS A 87 -5.25 12.09 10.89
CA LYS A 87 -5.56 13.48 10.56
C LYS A 87 -4.76 14.48 11.39
N GLU A 88 -4.63 14.23 12.69
CA GLU A 88 -3.79 15.05 13.58
C GLU A 88 -2.33 15.01 13.14
N THR A 89 -1.82 13.85 12.72
CA THR A 89 -0.48 13.71 12.17
C THR A 89 -0.32 14.50 10.87
N ALA A 90 -1.28 14.39 9.95
CA ALA A 90 -1.31 15.15 8.70
C ALA A 90 -1.27 16.67 8.95
N LYS A 91 -2.10 17.15 9.88
CA LYS A 91 -2.10 18.56 10.31
C LYS A 91 -0.75 18.99 10.89
N ALA A 92 -0.15 18.17 11.74
CA ALA A 92 1.13 18.47 12.37
C ALA A 92 2.29 18.61 11.37
N ILE A 93 2.26 17.87 10.26
CA ILE A 93 3.27 17.97 9.19
C ILE A 93 2.88 18.94 8.06
N GLY A 94 1.79 19.70 8.23
CA GLY A 94 1.37 20.74 7.30
C GLY A 94 0.70 20.24 6.01
N VAL A 95 0.16 19.02 6.00
CA VAL A 95 -0.61 18.50 4.84
C VAL A 95 -2.11 18.48 5.12
N PRO A 96 -2.98 18.59 4.09
CA PRO A 96 -4.42 18.65 4.28
C PRO A 96 -4.98 17.37 4.92
N GLU A 97 -5.55 17.47 6.12
CA GLU A 97 -6.07 16.33 6.88
C GLU A 97 -7.29 15.65 6.23
N ASP A 98 -8.06 16.39 5.44
CA ASP A 98 -9.23 15.90 4.70
C ASP A 98 -8.88 14.82 3.65
N ARG A 99 -7.60 14.73 3.27
CA ARG A 99 -7.08 13.71 2.35
C ARG A 99 -6.66 12.41 3.02
N TYR A 100 -6.72 12.32 4.35
CA TYR A 100 -6.25 11.17 5.11
C TYR A 100 -7.38 10.45 5.84
N SER A 101 -7.42 9.13 5.67
CA SER A 101 -8.34 8.22 6.35
C SER A 101 -7.64 6.89 6.65
N THR A 102 -8.34 5.96 7.29
CA THR A 102 -7.82 4.60 7.51
C THR A 102 -7.48 3.89 6.18
N HIS A 103 -8.19 4.18 5.09
CA HIS A 103 -7.86 3.64 3.76
C HIS A 103 -6.54 4.17 3.20
N SER A 104 -6.10 5.37 3.60
CA SER A 104 -4.83 5.94 3.14
C SER A 104 -3.63 5.05 3.49
N VAL A 105 -3.66 4.36 4.65
CA VAL A 105 -2.62 3.41 5.05
C VAL A 105 -2.55 2.23 4.07
N ARG A 106 -3.72 1.68 3.70
CA ARG A 106 -3.83 0.54 2.79
C ARG A 106 -3.40 0.92 1.37
N ILE A 107 -3.87 2.06 0.87
CA ILE A 107 -3.51 2.61 -0.45
C ILE A 107 -2.01 2.92 -0.52
N GLY A 108 -1.48 3.58 0.52
CA GLY A 108 -0.06 3.91 0.62
C GLY A 108 0.83 2.67 0.61
N GLY A 109 0.46 1.64 1.38
CA GLY A 109 1.18 0.36 1.39
C GLY A 109 1.20 -0.33 0.03
N ALA A 110 0.04 -0.44 -0.65
CA ALA A 110 -0.03 -1.01 -1.99
C ALA A 110 0.80 -0.19 -3.00
N THR A 111 0.73 1.14 -2.93
CA THR A 111 1.49 2.04 -3.80
C THR A 111 3.01 1.90 -3.58
N ALA A 112 3.45 1.78 -2.32
CA ALA A 112 4.85 1.57 -1.97
C ALA A 112 5.36 0.22 -2.50
N LEU A 113 4.58 -0.85 -2.35
CA LEU A 113 4.93 -2.18 -2.86
C LEU A 113 4.98 -2.20 -4.40
N LEU A 114 4.01 -1.59 -5.08
CA LEU A 114 4.01 -1.48 -6.55
C LEU A 114 5.21 -0.65 -7.05
N SER A 115 5.54 0.45 -6.36
CA SER A 115 6.73 1.26 -6.67
C SER A 115 8.03 0.48 -6.44
N GLY A 116 8.03 -0.42 -5.45
CA GLY A 116 9.09 -1.39 -5.18
C GLY A 116 9.10 -2.61 -6.10
N GLN A 117 8.29 -2.61 -7.18
CA GLN A 117 8.21 -3.69 -8.18
C GLN A 117 7.72 -5.03 -7.60
N ALA A 118 7.01 -5.02 -6.47
CA ALA A 118 6.37 -6.23 -5.96
C ALA A 118 5.25 -6.67 -6.91
N SER A 119 5.09 -7.99 -7.08
CA SER A 119 4.08 -8.55 -7.97
C SER A 119 2.67 -8.37 -7.40
N SER A 120 1.68 -8.27 -8.29
CA SER A 120 0.26 -8.26 -7.94
C SER A 120 -0.15 -9.44 -7.06
N ILE A 121 0.43 -10.63 -7.32
CA ILE A 121 0.24 -11.86 -6.56
C ILE A 121 0.70 -11.71 -5.09
N ALA A 122 1.74 -10.91 -4.81
CA ALA A 122 2.20 -10.65 -3.45
C ALA A 122 1.37 -9.55 -2.77
N ILE A 123 0.95 -8.52 -3.51
CA ILE A 123 0.25 -7.35 -2.96
C ILE A 123 -1.21 -7.66 -2.64
N LYS A 124 -1.89 -8.41 -3.51
CA LYS A 124 -3.31 -8.73 -3.39
C LYS A 124 -3.65 -9.43 -2.05
N PRO A 125 -2.92 -10.48 -1.63
CA PRO A 125 -3.16 -11.15 -0.35
C PRO A 125 -2.75 -10.31 0.87
N LEU A 126 -1.68 -9.51 0.77
CA LEU A 126 -1.23 -8.63 1.86
C LEU A 126 -2.26 -7.56 2.17
N GLY A 127 -2.80 -6.91 1.13
CA GLY A 127 -3.79 -5.85 1.29
C GLY A 127 -5.23 -6.35 1.31
N ARG A 128 -5.49 -7.67 1.29
CA ARG A 128 -6.84 -8.28 1.26
C ARG A 128 -7.74 -7.68 0.16
N TRP A 129 -7.17 -7.47 -1.02
CA TRP A 129 -7.87 -6.88 -2.16
C TRP A 129 -8.69 -7.96 -2.89
N LEU A 130 -10.01 -7.74 -3.05
CA LEU A 130 -10.86 -8.62 -3.86
C LEU A 130 -10.53 -8.48 -5.35
N SER A 131 -10.43 -7.23 -5.80
CA SER A 131 -10.15 -6.87 -7.18
C SER A 131 -8.75 -6.31 -7.34
N ASN A 132 -8.37 -6.03 -8.58
CA ASN A 132 -7.09 -5.40 -8.90
C ASN A 132 -7.19 -3.86 -8.90
N CYS A 133 -8.21 -3.27 -8.25
CA CYS A 133 -8.36 -1.81 -8.18
C CYS A 133 -7.13 -1.11 -7.57
N TYR A 134 -6.38 -1.81 -6.73
CA TYR A 134 -5.17 -1.27 -6.12
C TYR A 134 -4.05 -0.93 -7.11
N GLU A 135 -4.06 -1.55 -8.29
CA GLU A 135 -3.09 -1.29 -9.37
C GLU A 135 -3.24 0.12 -9.95
N GLN A 136 -4.39 0.77 -9.75
CA GLN A 136 -4.66 2.13 -10.24
C GLN A 136 -4.05 3.21 -9.33
N TYR A 137 -3.86 2.95 -8.03
CA TYR A 137 -3.39 3.97 -7.09
C TYR A 137 -1.99 4.56 -7.40
N PRO A 138 -0.97 3.78 -7.83
CA PRO A 138 0.33 4.32 -8.17
C PRO A 138 0.34 5.25 -9.38
N THR A 139 -0.66 5.17 -10.25
CA THR A 139 -0.71 5.99 -11.49
C THR A 139 -0.75 7.49 -11.20
N HIS A 140 -1.06 7.88 -9.96
CA HIS A 140 -1.06 9.27 -9.50
C HIS A 140 0.28 9.73 -8.90
N ALA A 141 1.27 8.84 -8.74
CA ALA A 141 2.60 9.21 -8.25
C ALA A 141 3.52 9.52 -9.44
N ALA A 142 4.07 10.74 -9.49
CA ALA A 142 5.00 11.16 -10.56
C ALA A 142 6.24 10.25 -10.67
N SER A 143 6.63 9.56 -9.60
CA SER A 143 7.70 8.56 -9.63
C SER A 143 7.38 7.37 -10.53
N PHE A 144 6.11 7.00 -10.67
CA PHE A 144 5.67 5.82 -11.43
C PHE A 144 5.77 6.04 -12.94
N THR A 145 5.72 7.29 -13.39
CA THR A 145 5.81 7.64 -14.83
C THR A 145 7.24 7.90 -15.31
N LYS A 146 8.22 8.01 -14.41
CA LYS A 146 9.61 8.47 -14.70
C LYS A 146 10.28 7.77 -15.87
N THR A 147 10.03 6.48 -16.09
CA THR A 147 10.68 5.70 -17.15
C THR A 147 9.73 5.27 -18.26
N LEU A 148 8.44 5.66 -18.21
CA LEU A 148 7.44 5.13 -19.13
C LEU A 148 7.64 5.65 -20.55
N SER A 149 7.89 6.95 -20.73
CA SER A 149 8.16 7.55 -22.04
C SER A 149 9.35 6.90 -22.75
N ARG A 150 10.44 6.65 -22.02
CA ARG A 150 11.62 5.94 -22.54
C ARG A 150 11.27 4.52 -22.98
N ARG A 151 10.58 3.74 -22.13
CA ARG A 151 10.16 2.36 -22.45
C ARG A 151 9.24 2.28 -23.66
N MET A 152 8.39 3.30 -23.87
CA MET A 152 7.55 3.36 -25.08
C MET A 152 8.40 3.39 -26.36
N THR A 153 9.56 4.07 -26.33
CA THR A 153 10.45 4.21 -27.50
C THR A 153 11.45 3.06 -27.68
N GLU A 154 11.77 2.30 -26.62
CA GLU A 154 12.80 1.25 -26.64
C GLU A 154 12.50 0.12 -27.63
N ASN A 155 11.23 -0.13 -27.95
CA ASN A 155 10.82 -1.15 -28.95
C ASN A 155 10.66 -0.62 -30.38
N HIS A 156 10.79 0.69 -30.63
CA HIS A 156 10.66 1.25 -31.98
C HIS A 156 11.86 0.95 -32.89
N GLY A 157 13.03 0.59 -32.32
CA GLY A 157 14.24 0.25 -33.09
C GLY A 157 14.36 -1.22 -33.51
N GLN A 158 13.43 -2.10 -33.09
CA GLN A 158 13.43 -3.53 -33.41
C GLN A 158 12.40 -3.92 -34.48
N GLN A 159 11.60 -2.96 -34.96
CA GLN A 159 10.78 -3.16 -36.16
C GLN A 159 11.66 -2.96 -37.39
N SER A 160 12.10 -4.06 -38.01
CA SER A 160 12.66 -4.06 -39.36
C SER A 160 11.77 -3.24 -40.31
N PRO A 161 12.34 -2.51 -41.29
CA PRO A 161 11.59 -1.57 -42.12
C PRO A 161 10.63 -2.31 -43.06
N SER A 162 9.38 -2.49 -42.66
CA SER A 162 8.31 -2.78 -43.61
C SER A 162 7.84 -1.45 -44.22
N ASN A 163 8.35 -1.20 -45.43
CA ASN A 163 7.82 -0.35 -46.51
C ASN A 163 7.19 1.02 -46.15
N PRO A 164 7.77 2.16 -46.57
CA PRO A 164 7.25 3.48 -46.25
C PRO A 164 6.11 3.82 -47.21
N THR A 165 4.85 3.63 -46.82
CA THR A 165 3.71 4.24 -47.55
C THR A 165 2.47 4.43 -46.70
N ARG A 166 2.63 4.83 -45.43
CA ARG A 166 1.47 5.31 -44.66
C ARG A 166 1.87 6.40 -43.70
N GLU A 167 1.76 7.64 -44.17
CA GLU A 167 1.72 8.82 -43.32
C GLU A 167 0.55 8.65 -42.33
N HIS A 168 0.87 8.39 -41.06
CA HIS A 168 -0.07 8.52 -39.96
C HIS A 168 0.22 9.84 -39.28
N ASN A 169 -0.62 10.83 -39.56
CA ASN A 169 -0.63 12.12 -38.88
C ASN A 169 -1.02 11.92 -37.40
N TYR A 170 -0.04 11.70 -36.53
CA TYR A 170 -0.21 11.83 -35.09
C TYR A 170 -0.10 13.31 -34.70
N SER A 171 -1.16 14.07 -34.99
CA SER A 171 -1.36 15.40 -34.40
C SER A 171 -1.63 15.20 -32.91
N GLY A 172 -0.62 15.51 -32.09
CA GLY A 172 -0.56 15.15 -30.67
C GLY A 172 -1.64 15.78 -29.79
N ALA A 173 -2.18 14.98 -28.87
CA ALA A 173 -3.10 15.39 -27.80
C ALA A 173 -2.47 16.38 -26.79
N ALA A 174 -1.16 16.60 -26.85
CA ALA A 174 -0.43 17.48 -25.94
C ALA A 174 -0.81 18.97 -26.07
N HIS A 175 -1.38 19.41 -27.20
CA HIS A 175 -1.75 20.82 -27.39
C HIS A 175 -3.10 21.20 -26.76
N HIS A 176 -3.97 20.24 -26.41
CA HIS A 176 -5.31 20.52 -25.88
C HIS A 176 -5.40 20.61 -24.36
N ALA A 177 -4.36 20.19 -23.63
CA ALA A 177 -4.37 20.16 -22.16
C ALA A 177 -4.07 21.51 -21.50
N LEU A 178 -3.57 22.51 -22.25
CA LEU A 178 -3.19 23.83 -21.72
C LEU A 178 -4.31 24.88 -21.77
N THR A 179 -5.47 24.58 -22.35
CA THR A 179 -6.56 25.57 -22.57
C THR A 179 -7.87 25.27 -21.83
N ARG A 180 -7.98 24.20 -21.03
CA ARG A 180 -9.18 23.96 -20.22
C ARG A 180 -8.92 24.28 -18.75
N GLY A 181 -9.60 25.32 -18.27
CA GLY A 181 -9.68 25.68 -16.87
C GLY A 181 -10.08 24.48 -16.01
N ARG A 182 -9.53 24.46 -14.79
CA ARG A 182 -9.70 23.42 -13.77
C ARG A 182 -11.19 23.18 -13.49
N SER A 183 -11.79 22.19 -14.15
CA SER A 183 -13.11 21.70 -13.78
C SER A 183 -12.96 20.87 -12.50
N THR A 184 -13.55 21.36 -11.41
CA THR A 184 -13.63 20.64 -10.14
C THR A 184 -14.56 19.45 -10.31
N VAL A 185 -14.02 18.31 -10.71
CA VAL A 185 -14.75 17.03 -10.62
C VAL A 185 -14.85 16.70 -9.13
N LYS A 186 -16.03 16.92 -8.56
CA LYS A 186 -16.43 16.32 -7.28
C LYS A 186 -16.45 14.82 -7.51
N TRP A 187 -15.58 14.09 -6.81
CA TRP A 187 -15.71 12.64 -6.69
C TRP A 187 -16.99 12.36 -5.91
N ASN A 188 -18.08 12.11 -6.63
CA ASN A 188 -19.31 11.64 -6.03
C ASN A 188 -19.07 10.24 -5.47
N THR A 189 -19.29 10.13 -4.17
CA THR A 189 -19.36 8.92 -3.35
C THR A 189 -20.47 8.00 -3.89
N LEU A 190 -20.11 6.88 -4.52
CA LEU A 190 -20.97 5.70 -4.76
C LEU A 190 -20.01 4.49 -4.87
N ALA A 191 -19.72 3.79 -3.76
CA ALA A 191 -20.41 2.62 -3.18
C ALA A 191 -19.97 1.28 -3.82
N PRO A 192 -19.96 0.13 -3.10
CA PRO A 192 -20.28 -0.11 -1.69
C PRO A 192 -19.05 -0.29 -0.78
#